data_AF-A0A1V5X0X9-F1
#
_entry.id   AF-A0A1V5X0X9-F1
#
_cell.length_a   1.000
_cell.length_b   1.000
_cell.length_c   1.000
_cell.angle_alpha   90.00
_cell.angle_beta   90.00
_cell.angle_gamma   90.00
#
_symmetry.space_group_name_H-M   'P 1'
#
loop_
_entity.id
_entity.type
_entity.pdbx_description
1 polymer ?
#
loop_
_entity_poly.entity_id
_entity_poly.type
_entity_poly.pdbx_seq_one_letter_code
_entity_poly.pdbx_strand_id
1 'polypeptide(L)'
;MALFINDNCISCGACEAECPNEAIEYRGHQYAIVPERCTECVGFRQQPACQDVCPSEACVRDPNHPESKPNLIRKVLALHPDDESVRRRIRCMQPEEQDDPPSDHQG
;
A
#
# COMPACT_ATOMS: atom_id res chain seq x y z
N MET A 1 -7.15 3.94 0.00
CA MET A 1 -7.00 5.35 0.36
C MET A 1 -5.56 5.70 0.07
N ALA A 2 -5.24 6.93 -0.30
CA ALA A 2 -3.86 7.36 -0.19
C ALA A 2 -3.56 7.71 1.27
N LEU A 3 -2.29 7.63 1.64
CA LEU A 3 -1.79 8.35 2.80
C LEU A 3 -1.27 9.71 2.33
N PHE A 4 -1.19 10.68 3.23
CA PHE A 4 -0.49 11.93 3.01
C PHE A 4 0.46 12.22 4.16
N ILE A 5 1.45 13.07 3.89
CA ILE A 5 2.39 13.55 4.91
C ILE A 5 1.95 14.96 5.28
N ASN A 6 1.60 15.17 6.55
CA ASN A 6 1.18 16.48 7.06
C ASN A 6 2.38 17.34 7.49
N ASP A 7 2.08 18.54 8.01
CA ASP A 7 3.07 19.56 8.38
C ASP A 7 3.95 19.18 9.59
N ASN A 8 3.70 18.03 10.24
CA ASN A 8 4.58 17.50 11.29
C ASN A 8 5.82 16.81 10.71
N CYS A 9 5.99 16.78 9.40
CA CYS A 9 7.15 16.20 8.75
C CYS A 9 8.44 16.94 9.17
N ILE A 10 9.40 16.19 9.71
CA ILE A 10 10.73 16.74 10.07
C ILE A 10 11.80 16.46 8.99
N SER A 11 11.40 16.02 7.80
CA SER A 11 12.29 15.77 6.66
C SER A 11 13.47 14.83 6.95
N CYS A 12 13.27 13.81 7.80
CA CYS A 12 14.32 12.85 8.18
C CYS A 12 14.65 11.80 7.10
N GLY A 13 13.80 11.61 6.10
CA GLY A 13 14.00 10.67 5.00
C GLY A 13 13.74 9.19 5.28
N ALA A 14 13.41 8.81 6.52
CA ALA A 14 13.20 7.40 6.89
C ALA A 14 12.09 6.70 6.09
N CYS A 15 11.03 7.42 5.72
CA CYS A 15 9.87 6.84 5.04
C CYS A 15 10.08 6.62 3.53
N GLU A 16 10.96 7.38 2.89
CA GLU A 16 11.19 7.33 1.43
C GLU A 16 11.69 5.95 0.99
N ALA A 17 12.72 5.44 1.67
CA ALA A 17 13.35 4.15 1.36
C ALA A 17 12.45 2.93 1.64
N GLU A 18 11.44 3.08 2.50
CA GLU A 18 10.54 2.00 2.89
C GLU A 18 9.34 1.83 1.95
N CYS A 19 9.08 2.80 1.07
CA CYS A 19 7.92 2.74 0.19
C CYS A 19 8.13 1.75 -0.98
N PRO A 20 7.38 0.64 -1.07
CA PRO A 20 7.59 -0.36 -2.13
C PRO A 20 7.23 0.14 -3.54
N ASN A 21 6.51 1.24 -3.64
CA ASN A 21 6.09 1.84 -4.91
C ASN A 21 6.83 3.15 -5.21
N GLU A 22 7.80 3.54 -4.37
CA GLU A 22 8.49 4.84 -4.37
C GLU A 22 7.51 6.02 -4.49
N ALA A 23 6.39 5.93 -3.76
CA ALA A 23 5.34 6.94 -3.79
C ALA A 23 5.68 8.19 -2.96
N ILE A 24 6.79 8.19 -2.23
CA ILE A 24 7.20 9.27 -1.34
C ILE A 24 8.36 10.02 -1.99
N GLU A 25 8.22 11.32 -2.15
CA GLU A 25 9.20 12.16 -2.85
C GLU A 25 9.51 13.42 -2.03
N TYR A 26 10.77 13.83 -2.02
CA TYR A 26 11.17 15.10 -1.39
C TYR A 26 10.77 16.30 -2.26
N ARG A 27 10.08 17.28 -1.67
CA ARG A 27 9.57 18.49 -2.35
C ARG A 27 10.29 19.76 -1.90
N GLY A 28 11.59 19.65 -1.59
CA GLY A 28 12.47 20.77 -1.24
C GLY A 28 12.35 21.30 0.19
N HIS A 29 11.25 20.99 0.89
CA HIS A 29 11.05 21.38 2.30
C HIS A 29 10.50 20.24 3.14
N GLN A 30 9.57 19.45 2.59
CA GLN A 30 9.00 18.26 3.21
C GLN A 30 8.87 17.11 2.21
N TYR A 31 8.65 15.92 2.74
CA TYR A 31 8.25 14.77 1.96
C TYR A 31 6.76 14.84 1.62
N ALA A 32 6.39 14.37 0.43
CA ALA A 32 5.01 14.26 -0.01
C ALA A 32 4.74 12.89 -0.62
N ILE A 33 3.50 12.41 -0.50
CA ILE A 33 3.05 11.17 -1.14
C ILE A 33 2.37 11.50 -2.46
N VAL A 34 2.73 10.76 -3.51
CA VAL A 34 2.04 10.72 -4.81
C VAL A 34 0.85 9.75 -4.69
N PRO A 35 -0.40 10.22 -4.63
CA PRO A 35 -1.57 9.37 -4.36
C PRO A 35 -1.77 8.25 -5.37
N GLU A 36 -1.38 8.47 -6.62
CA GLU A 36 -1.48 7.52 -7.73
C GLU A 36 -0.57 6.30 -7.52
N ARG A 37 0.50 6.45 -6.75
CA ARG A 37 1.46 5.38 -6.42
C ARG A 37 1.24 4.79 -5.03
N CYS A 38 0.49 5.45 -4.16
CA CYS A 38 0.22 4.97 -2.81
C CYS A 38 -0.82 3.83 -2.83
N THR A 39 -0.43 2.66 -2.32
CA THR A 39 -1.32 1.49 -2.19
C THR A 39 -1.63 1.13 -0.73
N GLU A 40 -1.32 2.00 0.24
CA GLU A 40 -1.32 1.67 1.68
C GLU A 40 -0.52 0.41 2.02
N CYS A 41 0.51 0.10 1.22
CA CYS A 41 1.28 -1.14 1.28
C CYS A 41 0.47 -2.43 1.04
N VAL A 42 -0.77 -2.34 0.55
CA VAL A 42 -1.53 -3.52 0.09
C VAL A 42 -0.71 -4.27 -0.95
N GLY A 43 -0.61 -5.59 -0.78
CA GLY A 43 0.23 -6.47 -1.60
C GLY A 43 1.68 -6.62 -1.10
N PHE A 44 2.12 -5.84 -0.11
CA PHE A 44 3.50 -5.84 0.40
C PHE A 44 3.61 -6.07 1.90
N ARG A 45 2.85 -5.32 2.70
CA ARG A 45 2.85 -5.38 4.17
C ARG A 45 1.43 -5.33 4.72
N GLN A 46 1.27 -5.69 5.98
CA GLN A 46 -0.02 -5.59 6.66
C GLN A 46 -0.34 -4.17 7.12
N GLN A 47 0.69 -3.34 7.33
CA GLN A 47 0.58 -1.95 7.77
C GLN A 47 1.46 -1.06 6.89
N PRO A 48 1.11 0.24 6.73
CA PRO A 48 1.90 1.13 5.90
C PRO A 48 3.28 1.41 6.49
N ALA A 49 4.33 1.03 5.77
CA ALA A 49 5.70 1.16 6.25
C ALA A 49 6.09 2.62 6.60
N CYS A 50 5.56 3.61 5.87
CA CYS A 50 5.81 5.03 6.18
C CYS A 50 5.32 5.42 7.57
N GLN A 51 4.23 4.81 8.07
CA GLN A 51 3.67 5.10 9.39
C GLN A 51 4.54 4.47 10.47
N ASP A 52 4.95 3.22 10.26
CA ASP A 52 5.79 2.45 11.20
C ASP A 52 7.15 3.13 11.46
N VAL A 53 7.72 3.79 10.46
CA VAL A 53 9.06 4.39 10.56
C VAL A 53 9.06 5.90 10.80
N CYS A 54 7.90 6.57 10.79
CA CYS A 54 7.86 8.03 10.94
C CYS A 54 8.00 8.44 12.40
N PRO A 55 9.10 9.09 12.82
CA PRO A 55 9.32 9.44 14.22
C PRO A 55 8.41 10.57 14.73
N SER A 56 7.76 11.31 13.83
CA SER A 56 6.84 12.41 14.15
C SER A 56 5.38 12.13 13.80
N GLU A 57 5.06 10.88 13.45
CA GLU A 57 3.69 10.44 13.10
C GLU A 57 3.04 11.29 11.99
N ALA A 58 3.85 11.83 11.07
CA ALA A 58 3.40 12.74 10.01
C ALA A 58 2.71 12.02 8.84
N CYS A 59 2.97 10.71 8.64
CA CYS A 59 2.29 9.90 7.61
C CYS A 59 0.90 9.48 8.12
N VAL A 60 -0.16 10.06 7.59
CA VAL A 60 -1.54 9.85 8.07
C VAL A 60 -2.50 9.54 6.90
N ARG A 61 -3.72 9.07 7.20
CA ARG A 61 -4.74 8.82 6.18
C ARG A 61 -5.14 10.11 5.47
N ASP A 62 -5.21 10.08 4.15
CA ASP A 62 -5.67 11.21 3.35
C ASP A 62 -7.21 11.23 3.24
N PRO A 63 -7.91 12.21 3.84
CA PRO A 63 -9.35 12.31 3.74
C PRO A 63 -9.83 12.67 2.32
N ASN A 64 -8.96 13.25 1.47
CA ASN A 64 -9.29 13.66 0.10
C ASN A 64 -9.09 12.53 -0.92
N HIS A 65 -8.40 11.45 -0.55
CA HIS A 65 -8.17 10.30 -1.42
C HIS A 65 -8.64 9.00 -0.76
N PRO A 66 -9.93 8.85 -0.41
CA PRO A 66 -10.44 7.58 0.09
C PRO A 66 -10.45 6.52 -1.01
N GLU A 67 -10.00 5.30 -0.72
CA GLU A 67 -10.14 4.16 -1.62
C GLU A 67 -10.37 2.89 -0.82
N SER A 68 -11.19 1.99 -1.35
CA SER A 68 -11.44 0.68 -0.77
C SER A 68 -10.28 -0.29 -1.01
N LYS A 69 -10.21 -1.37 -0.21
CA LYS A 69 -9.22 -2.43 -0.40
C LYS A 69 -9.22 -3.01 -1.83
N PRO A 70 -10.37 -3.29 -2.48
CA PRO A 70 -10.39 -3.71 -3.89
C PRO A 70 -9.77 -2.69 -4.86
N ASN A 71 -9.97 -1.39 -4.64
CA ASN A 71 -9.34 -0.35 -5.47
C ASN A 71 -7.82 -0.31 -5.28
N LEU A 72 -7.35 -0.45 -4.04
CA LEU A 72 -5.91 -0.57 -3.74
C LEU A 72 -5.30 -1.82 -4.38
N ILE A 73 -6.01 -2.95 -4.36
CA ILE A 73 -5.61 -4.19 -5.05
C ILE A 73 -5.48 -3.95 -6.56
N ARG A 74 -6.46 -3.29 -7.19
CA ARG A 74 -6.38 -2.96 -8.63
C ARG A 74 -5.18 -2.07 -8.92
N LYS A 75 -4.93 -1.05 -8.09
CA LYS A 75 -3.80 -0.14 -8.24
C LYS A 75 -2.46 -0.87 -8.13
N VAL A 76 -2.28 -1.72 -7.12
CA VAL A 76 -1.03 -2.47 -6.97
C VAL A 76 -0.79 -3.44 -8.13
N LEU A 77 -1.83 -4.10 -8.65
CA LEU A 77 -1.71 -4.97 -9.83
C LEU A 77 -1.37 -4.18 -11.10
N ALA A 78 -1.82 -2.92 -11.21
CA ALA A 78 -1.46 -2.05 -12.32
C ALA A 78 -0.02 -1.53 -12.22
N LEU A 79 0.48 -1.26 -11.00
CA LEU A 79 1.86 -0.84 -10.76
C LEU A 79 2.87 -1.98 -10.91
N HIS A 80 2.45 -3.21 -10.62
CA HIS A 80 3.32 -4.40 -10.61
C HIS A 80 2.75 -5.52 -11.50
N PRO A 81 2.62 -5.29 -12.82
CA PRO A 81 1.97 -6.23 -13.73
C PRO A 81 2.78 -7.53 -13.95
N ASP A 82 4.05 -7.60 -13.58
CA ASP A 82 4.88 -8.79 -13.77
C ASP A 82 5.39 -9.40 -12.45
N ASP A 83 4.98 -8.86 -11.30
CA ASP A 83 5.41 -9.38 -9.99
C ASP A 83 4.46 -10.48 -9.50
N GLU A 84 4.85 -11.74 -9.76
CA GLU A 84 4.10 -12.91 -9.30
C GLU A 84 4.09 -13.04 -7.76
N SER A 85 5.08 -12.47 -7.07
CA SER A 85 5.10 -12.48 -5.60
C SER A 85 4.03 -11.56 -5.03
N VAL A 86 3.83 -10.38 -5.63
CA VAL A 86 2.74 -9.45 -5.30
C VAL A 86 1.38 -10.12 -5.56
N ARG A 87 1.19 -10.74 -6.74
CA ARG A 87 -0.05 -11.49 -7.05
C ARG A 87 -0.34 -12.57 -6.04
N ARG A 88 0.67 -13.36 -5.66
CA ARG A 88 0.52 -14.42 -4.64
C ARG A 88 0.10 -13.84 -3.29
N ARG A 89 0.73 -12.77 -2.83
CA ARG A 89 0.38 -12.10 -1.55
C ARG A 89 -1.06 -11.60 -1.57
N ILE A 90 -1.51 -10.99 -2.66
CA ILE A 90 -2.91 -10.52 -2.82
C ILE A 90 -3.89 -11.68 -2.73
N ARG A 91 -3.64 -12.80 -3.44
CA ARG A 91 -4.49 -14.01 -3.38
C ARG A 91 -4.62 -14.56 -1.96
N CYS A 92 -3.54 -14.53 -1.17
CA CYS A 92 -3.59 -14.95 0.24
C CYS A 92 -4.34 -13.96 1.15
N MET A 93 -4.42 -12.68 0.77
CA MET A 93 -5.16 -11.63 1.50
C MET A 93 -6.68 -11.64 1.22
N GLN A 94 -7.14 -12.49 0.29
CA GLN A 94 -8.53 -12.72 -0.09
C GLN A 94 -8.89 -14.21 0.10
N PRO A 95 -9.01 -14.71 1.33
CA PRO A 95 -9.39 -16.11 1.56
C PRO A 95 -10.82 -16.45 1.08
N GLU A 96 -11.64 -15.46 0.72
CA GLU A 96 -13.06 -15.66 0.36
C GLU A 96 -13.34 -15.74 -1.15
N GLU A 97 -12.33 -15.57 -2.02
CA GLU A 97 -12.47 -15.68 -3.49
C GLU A 97 -11.61 -16.82 -4.08
N GLN A 98 -11.17 -17.76 -3.24
CA GLN A 98 -10.58 -19.00 -3.71
C GLN A 98 -11.73 -19.96 -3.99
N ASP A 99 -11.91 -20.28 -5.27
CA ASP A 99 -12.63 -21.45 -5.75
C ASP A 99 -12.72 -22.54 -4.67
N ASP A 100 -13.92 -22.80 -4.16
CA ASP A 100 -14.27 -24.17 -3.78
C ASP A 100 -13.97 -25.02 -5.04
N PRO A 101 -12.95 -25.89 -5.07
CA PRO A 101 -13.05 -26.99 -6.01
C PRO A 101 -14.34 -27.74 -5.64
N PRO A 102 -15.18 -28.17 -6.60
CA PRO A 102 -16.23 -29.12 -6.27
C PRO A 102 -15.52 -30.39 -5.80
N SER A 103 -15.36 -30.53 -4.49
CA SER A 103 -14.98 -31.81 -3.90
C SER A 103 -16.20 -32.69 -4.02
N ASP A 104 -16.29 -33.39 -5.15
CA ASP A 104 -16.98 -34.66 -5.27
C ASP A 104 -16.47 -35.58 -4.15
N HIS A 105 -17.16 -35.54 -3.01
CA HIS A 105 -17.17 -36.63 -2.06
C HIS A 105 -18.24 -37.62 -2.53
N GLN A 106 -17.91 -38.34 -3.59
CA GLN A 106 -18.45 -39.67 -3.86
C GLN A 106 -17.41 -40.68 -3.38
N GLY A 107 -17.83 -41.49 -2.40
CA GLY A 107 -17.04 -42.57 -1.80
C GLY A 107 -17.56 -42.93 -0.42
#